data_AF-A0AAE1S776-F1
#
_entry.id   AF-A0AAE1S776-F1
#
_cell.length_a   1.000
_cell.length_b   1.000
_cell.length_c   1.000
_cell.angle_alpha   90.00
_cell.angle_beta   90.00
_cell.angle_gamma   90.00
#
_symmetry.space_group_name_H-M   'P 1'
#
loop_
_entity.id
_entity.type
_entity.pdbx_description
1 polymer ?
#
loop_
_entity_poly.entity_id
_entity_poly.type
_entity_poly.pdbx_seq_one_letter_code
_entity_poly.pdbx_strand_id
1 'polypeptide(L)'
;MDTRRPKPGGDITLGELLKKKASEGVRVLMLVWDDRTSVPVLKQDGLMATHDEETANYFRDTEVNCVLCPRNPDDGRSIIQNIEIGTMFTHHQKIVIVDGELPNGDKERRRLVSYIGGIDLCDGGPREPWHDIHCRIEGPAAWDVLFNFEQRWRKQGGKDLLIDLRDIGDIIIPPSPVMYPDDHDTWNVQVFQSIDGGAAFGFPNAPEEAAKAGLISGKENIIDRSIQDAYINAIRRAKHFIYIENQYLLGSSFSWYSNDIKDEEINALQLIPKELSLKIVSKIEAGERFTVYVVVPM
;
A
#
# COMPACT_ATOMS: atom_id res chain seq x y z
N MET A 1 11.72 -21.46 8.14
CA MET A 1 12.66 -20.94 9.16
C MET A 1 14.08 -21.00 8.64
N ASP A 2 14.85 -19.90 8.65
CA ASP A 2 16.27 -19.94 8.23
C ASP A 2 17.14 -20.53 9.34
N THR A 3 17.36 -21.84 9.27
CA THR A 3 18.13 -22.60 10.27
C THR A 3 19.60 -22.19 10.35
N ARG A 4 20.11 -21.41 9.39
CA ARG A 4 21.49 -20.92 9.36
C ARG A 4 21.65 -19.58 10.07
N ARG A 5 20.55 -18.87 10.36
CA ARG A 5 20.54 -17.56 11.04
C ARG A 5 19.46 -17.53 12.12
N PRO A 6 19.57 -18.38 13.15
CA PRO A 6 18.57 -18.43 14.21
C PRO A 6 18.53 -17.11 14.98
N LYS A 7 17.32 -16.68 15.34
CA LYS A 7 17.08 -15.59 16.28
C LYS A 7 16.34 -16.14 17.50
N PRO A 8 16.69 -15.72 18.73
CA PRO A 8 15.93 -16.11 19.92
C PRO A 8 14.45 -15.80 19.75
N GLY A 9 13.59 -16.81 19.96
CA GLY A 9 12.14 -16.70 19.78
C GLY A 9 11.68 -16.63 18.32
N GLY A 10 12.54 -16.91 17.33
CA GLY A 10 12.16 -16.89 15.91
C GLY A 10 11.26 -18.05 15.48
N ASP A 11 11.01 -19.03 16.36
CA ASP A 11 10.15 -20.22 16.22
C ASP A 11 8.69 -19.99 16.55
N ILE A 12 8.39 -18.88 17.21
CA ILE A 12 7.01 -18.46 17.37
C ILE A 12 6.40 -18.10 16.01
N THR A 13 5.17 -18.52 15.76
CA THR A 13 4.43 -18.06 14.58
C THR A 13 4.10 -16.58 14.74
N LEU A 14 3.86 -15.89 13.62
CA LEU A 14 3.43 -14.50 13.65
C LEU A 14 2.13 -14.33 14.46
N GLY A 15 1.17 -15.24 14.29
CA GLY A 15 -0.09 -15.23 15.02
C GLY A 15 0.07 -15.29 16.54
N GLU A 16 0.90 -16.21 17.03
CA GLU A 16 1.17 -16.34 18.48
C GLU A 16 1.97 -15.14 19.01
N LEU A 17 2.90 -14.59 18.21
CA LEU A 17 3.62 -13.38 18.57
C LEU A 17 2.66 -12.20 18.77
N LEU A 18 1.74 -11.99 17.83
CA LEU A 18 0.77 -10.90 17.90
C LEU A 18 -0.16 -11.04 19.11
N LYS A 19 -0.66 -12.26 19.38
CA LYS A 19 -1.46 -12.56 20.59
C LYS A 19 -0.69 -12.26 21.88
N LYS A 20 0.57 -12.71 21.96
CA LYS A 20 1.45 -12.42 23.09
C LYS A 20 1.63 -10.92 23.28
N LYS A 21 2.00 -10.18 22.23
CA LYS A 21 2.19 -8.74 22.31
C LYS A 21 0.91 -8.01 22.75
N ALA A 22 -0.25 -8.42 22.23
CA ALA A 22 -1.53 -7.87 22.64
C ALA A 22 -1.78 -8.09 24.14
N SER A 23 -1.61 -9.32 24.64
CA SER A 23 -1.75 -9.68 26.06
C SER A 23 -0.78 -8.97 27.02
N GLU A 24 0.33 -8.46 26.49
CA GLU A 24 1.30 -7.63 27.22
C GLU A 24 0.92 -6.13 27.21
N GLY A 25 -0.24 -5.78 26.67
CA GLY A 25 -0.77 -4.42 26.60
C GLY A 25 -0.43 -3.66 25.31
N VAL A 26 0.22 -4.28 24.33
CA VAL A 26 0.48 -3.61 23.03
C VAL A 26 -0.81 -3.54 22.22
N ARG A 27 -1.12 -2.36 21.69
CA ARG A 27 -2.26 -2.17 20.79
C ARG A 27 -1.97 -2.83 19.43
N VAL A 28 -2.55 -4.00 19.19
CA VAL A 28 -2.44 -4.70 17.90
C VAL A 28 -3.73 -4.51 17.10
N LEU A 29 -3.64 -3.76 15.99
CA LEU A 29 -4.73 -3.45 15.07
C LEU A 29 -4.39 -3.98 13.67
N MET A 30 -5.31 -4.71 13.05
CA MET A 30 -5.12 -5.28 11.71
C MET A 30 -6.31 -4.97 10.81
N LEU A 31 -6.03 -4.48 9.60
CA LEU A 31 -6.99 -4.32 8.51
C LEU A 31 -6.61 -5.32 7.41
N VAL A 32 -7.32 -6.43 7.33
CA VAL A 32 -7.10 -7.50 6.33
C VAL A 32 -8.17 -7.36 5.26
N TRP A 33 -7.84 -7.54 3.99
CA TRP A 33 -8.84 -7.48 2.91
C TRP A 33 -9.92 -8.56 3.10
N ASP A 34 -11.20 -8.17 2.97
CA ASP A 34 -12.38 -9.05 2.99
C ASP A 34 -12.66 -9.56 1.57
N ASP A 35 -12.27 -10.80 1.27
CA ASP A 35 -12.57 -11.48 0.02
C ASP A 35 -14.04 -11.93 0.01
N ARG A 36 -14.89 -11.03 -0.50
CA ARG A 36 -16.34 -11.25 -0.62
C ARG A 36 -16.75 -12.24 -1.72
N THR A 37 -15.82 -12.96 -2.34
CA THR A 37 -16.18 -13.99 -3.34
C THR A 37 -16.99 -15.15 -2.76
N SER A 38 -17.11 -15.27 -1.43
CA SER A 38 -17.97 -16.20 -0.71
C SER A 38 -19.48 -15.84 -0.68
N VAL A 39 -19.92 -14.75 -1.35
CA VAL A 39 -21.34 -14.36 -1.42
C VAL A 39 -22.17 -15.38 -2.25
N PRO A 40 -23.38 -15.82 -1.81
CA PRO A 40 -24.06 -17.05 -2.27
C PRO A 40 -24.39 -17.20 -3.76
N VAL A 41 -24.24 -16.14 -4.56
CA VAL A 41 -24.54 -16.14 -6.01
C VAL A 41 -23.38 -16.70 -6.82
N LEU A 42 -22.14 -16.55 -6.34
CA LEU A 42 -20.92 -17.06 -6.96
C LEU A 42 -20.43 -18.25 -6.12
N LYS A 43 -21.08 -19.41 -6.27
CA LYS A 43 -20.66 -20.67 -5.61
C LYS A 43 -19.29 -21.15 -6.09
N GLN A 44 -18.21 -20.52 -5.64
CA GLN A 44 -16.88 -21.10 -5.53
C GLN A 44 -16.21 -20.49 -4.29
N ASP A 45 -16.00 -21.31 -3.25
CA ASP A 45 -15.33 -20.88 -2.03
C ASP A 45 -13.91 -20.34 -2.33
N GLY A 46 -13.59 -19.15 -1.82
CA GLY A 46 -12.21 -18.66 -1.60
C GLY A 46 -11.28 -18.66 -2.82
N LEU A 47 -11.68 -18.00 -3.92
CA LEU A 47 -10.97 -18.07 -5.20
C LEU A 47 -9.50 -17.60 -5.14
N MET A 48 -9.15 -16.74 -4.18
CA MET A 48 -7.83 -16.08 -4.10
C MET A 48 -6.91 -16.60 -2.98
N ALA A 49 -7.30 -17.65 -2.26
CA ALA A 49 -6.48 -18.27 -1.19
C ALA A 49 -5.89 -17.26 -0.17
N THR A 50 -6.68 -16.26 0.23
CA THR A 50 -6.23 -15.12 1.05
C THR A 50 -6.21 -15.39 2.56
N HIS A 51 -6.78 -16.50 3.03
CA HIS A 51 -6.85 -16.90 4.45
C HIS A 51 -7.39 -15.79 5.38
N ASP A 52 -8.18 -14.86 4.86
CA ASP A 52 -8.68 -13.67 5.55
C ASP A 52 -9.72 -14.03 6.62
N GLU A 53 -10.75 -14.81 6.26
CA GLU A 53 -11.74 -15.31 7.21
C GLU A 53 -11.08 -16.18 8.30
N GLU A 54 -10.13 -17.04 7.92
CA GLU A 54 -9.36 -17.89 8.85
C GLU A 54 -8.52 -17.04 9.82
N THR A 55 -7.87 -15.99 9.31
CA THR A 55 -7.09 -15.05 10.12
C THR A 55 -7.99 -14.29 11.10
N ALA A 56 -9.13 -13.79 10.64
CA ALA A 56 -10.10 -13.11 11.51
C ALA A 56 -10.66 -14.06 12.58
N ASN A 57 -10.96 -15.31 12.21
CA ASN A 57 -11.37 -16.36 13.15
C ASN A 57 -10.27 -16.69 14.16
N TYR A 58 -9.00 -16.76 13.73
CA TYR A 58 -7.87 -17.10 14.60
C TYR A 58 -7.61 -16.06 15.70
N PHE A 59 -7.91 -14.78 15.43
CA PHE A 59 -7.81 -13.69 16.40
C PHE A 59 -9.12 -13.38 17.13
N ARG A 60 -10.22 -14.07 16.78
CA ARG A 60 -11.50 -13.91 17.48
C ARG A 60 -11.32 -14.21 18.96
N ASP A 61 -11.96 -13.38 19.79
CA ASP A 61 -11.92 -13.46 21.26
C ASP A 61 -10.50 -13.35 21.87
N THR A 62 -9.56 -12.74 21.13
CA THR A 62 -8.24 -12.34 21.64
C THR A 62 -8.14 -10.82 21.77
N GLU A 63 -7.03 -10.33 22.34
CA GLU A 63 -6.77 -8.88 22.44
C GLU A 63 -6.27 -8.26 21.12
N VAL A 64 -6.00 -9.07 20.10
CA VAL A 64 -5.68 -8.61 18.74
C VAL A 64 -6.97 -8.17 18.05
N ASN A 65 -7.00 -6.93 17.54
CA ASN A 65 -8.16 -6.39 16.84
C ASN A 65 -8.00 -6.56 15.33
N CYS A 66 -8.44 -7.70 14.82
CA CYS A 66 -8.44 -8.02 13.39
C CYS A 66 -9.79 -7.66 12.75
N VAL A 67 -9.76 -6.80 11.73
CA VAL A 67 -10.95 -6.34 11.01
C VAL A 67 -10.82 -6.73 9.54
N LEU A 68 -11.86 -7.39 9.02
CA LEU A 68 -12.04 -7.65 7.60
C LEU A 68 -12.53 -6.37 6.91
N CYS A 69 -11.78 -5.92 5.91
CA CYS A 69 -11.97 -4.66 5.21
C CYS A 69 -12.42 -4.89 3.77
N PRO A 70 -13.69 -4.60 3.45
CA PRO A 70 -14.17 -4.73 2.10
C PRO A 70 -13.73 -3.57 1.23
N ARG A 71 -13.55 -3.83 -0.07
CA ARG A 71 -13.26 -2.79 -1.05
C ARG A 71 -14.42 -2.65 -2.02
N ASN A 72 -15.03 -1.47 -2.07
CA ASN A 72 -16.02 -1.13 -3.07
C ASN A 72 -15.39 -0.16 -4.09
N PRO A 73 -15.47 -0.42 -5.40
CA PRO A 73 -14.96 0.49 -6.42
C PRO A 73 -15.83 1.73 -6.56
N ASP A 74 -15.20 2.84 -6.92
CA ASP A 74 -15.89 4.09 -7.26
C ASP A 74 -16.36 4.08 -8.74
N ASP A 75 -17.29 3.17 -9.09
CA ASP A 75 -17.63 2.93 -10.50
C ASP A 75 -19.02 3.43 -10.94
N GLY A 76 -19.90 3.85 -10.03
CA GLY A 76 -21.22 4.43 -10.33
C GLY A 76 -22.05 3.66 -11.37
N ARG A 77 -21.85 2.34 -11.53
CA ARG A 77 -22.64 1.48 -12.45
C ARG A 77 -23.89 0.94 -11.72
N SER A 78 -24.70 0.14 -12.44
CA SER A 78 -25.94 -0.41 -11.88
C SER A 78 -25.65 -1.38 -10.73
N ILE A 79 -26.56 -1.49 -9.76
CA ILE A 79 -26.43 -2.32 -8.54
C ILE A 79 -25.93 -3.75 -8.83
N ILE A 80 -26.37 -4.36 -9.94
CA ILE A 80 -26.01 -5.73 -10.32
C ILE A 80 -24.54 -5.82 -10.78
N GLN A 81 -24.07 -4.85 -11.59
CA GLN A 81 -22.66 -4.78 -12.01
C GLN A 81 -21.75 -4.40 -10.84
N ASN A 82 -22.20 -3.56 -9.90
CA ASN A 82 -21.42 -3.19 -8.73
C ASN A 82 -21.16 -4.39 -7.79
N ILE A 83 -22.07 -5.38 -7.77
CA ILE A 83 -21.89 -6.62 -7.00
C ILE A 83 -20.83 -7.51 -7.64
N GLU A 84 -20.87 -7.71 -8.96
CA GLU A 84 -19.88 -8.53 -9.69
C GLU A 84 -18.49 -7.87 -9.78
N ILE A 85 -18.43 -6.53 -9.84
CA ILE A 85 -17.17 -5.77 -9.92
C ILE A 85 -16.61 -5.47 -8.52
N GLY A 86 -17.47 -5.28 -7.52
CA GLY A 86 -17.09 -5.03 -6.13
C GLY A 86 -16.28 -6.16 -5.50
N THR A 87 -16.42 -7.38 -6.00
CA THR A 87 -15.62 -8.55 -5.59
C THR A 87 -14.27 -8.64 -6.30
N MET A 88 -14.00 -7.82 -7.32
CA MET A 88 -12.76 -7.86 -8.11
C MET A 88 -11.69 -6.86 -7.65
N PHE A 89 -12.04 -5.88 -6.81
CA PHE A 89 -11.09 -4.90 -6.27
C PHE A 89 -10.68 -5.27 -4.84
N THR A 90 -9.41 -5.08 -4.52
CA THR A 90 -8.84 -5.49 -3.22
C THR A 90 -8.21 -4.32 -2.48
N HIS A 91 -8.07 -4.45 -1.16
CA HIS A 91 -7.11 -3.62 -0.43
C HIS A 91 -5.73 -4.25 -0.58
N HIS A 92 -4.92 -3.70 -1.48
CA HIS A 92 -3.61 -4.28 -1.82
C HIS A 92 -2.42 -3.66 -1.07
N GLN A 93 -2.67 -2.82 -0.07
CA GLN A 93 -1.60 -2.21 0.74
C GLN A 93 -0.98 -3.24 1.71
N LYS A 94 0.34 -3.43 1.67
CA LYS A 94 1.10 -4.23 2.65
C LYS A 94 1.87 -3.29 3.57
N ILE A 95 1.43 -3.20 4.83
CA ILE A 95 1.93 -2.19 5.78
C ILE A 95 2.18 -2.85 7.15
N VAL A 96 3.32 -2.53 7.76
CA VAL A 96 3.58 -2.75 9.18
C VAL A 96 4.01 -1.43 9.81
N ILE A 97 3.42 -1.04 10.93
CA ILE A 97 3.80 0.16 11.69
C ILE A 97 4.03 -0.28 13.14
N VAL A 98 5.17 0.12 13.70
CA VAL A 98 5.54 -0.21 15.09
C VAL A 98 6.24 0.97 15.75
N ASP A 99 6.16 1.04 17.07
CA ASP A 99 7.04 1.87 17.88
C ASP A 99 8.40 1.18 18.10
N GLY A 100 9.47 1.81 17.66
CA GLY A 100 10.86 1.37 17.83
C GLY A 100 11.61 2.19 18.86
N GLU A 101 12.72 1.64 19.34
CA GLU A 101 13.70 2.37 20.15
C GLU A 101 14.34 3.51 19.36
N LEU A 102 14.78 4.56 20.06
CA LEU A 102 15.52 5.65 19.42
C LEU A 102 16.93 5.19 18.99
N PRO A 103 17.47 5.71 17.88
CA PRO A 103 18.80 5.31 17.39
C PRO A 103 19.94 5.64 18.37
N ASN A 104 19.73 6.61 19.26
CA ASN A 104 20.70 7.04 20.28
C ASN A 104 20.74 6.12 21.52
N GLY A 105 19.91 5.07 21.57
CA GLY A 105 19.86 4.12 22.69
C GLY A 105 19.04 4.58 23.90
N ASP A 106 18.29 5.67 23.78
CA ASP A 106 17.28 6.06 24.77
C ASP A 106 16.20 4.98 24.86
N LYS A 107 15.94 4.50 26.08
CA LYS A 107 15.00 3.42 26.39
C LYS A 107 13.67 3.92 26.92
N GLU A 108 13.58 5.18 27.29
CA GLU A 108 12.35 5.79 27.82
C GLU A 108 11.50 6.35 26.68
N ARG A 109 12.16 6.84 25.64
CA ARG A 109 11.51 7.40 24.45
C ARG A 109 11.53 6.44 23.27
N ARG A 110 10.53 6.58 22.42
CA ARG A 110 10.28 5.73 21.25
C ARG A 110 9.96 6.58 20.03
N ARG A 111 10.06 5.97 18.85
CA ARG A 111 9.72 6.59 17.56
C ARG A 111 8.90 5.63 16.72
N LEU A 112 8.23 6.12 15.70
CA LEU A 112 7.60 5.26 14.72
C LEU A 112 8.61 4.74 13.69
N VAL A 113 8.38 3.49 13.27
CA VAL A 113 9.03 2.83 12.15
C VAL A 113 7.95 2.14 11.33
N SER A 114 8.00 2.31 10.02
CA SER A 114 7.00 1.75 9.11
C SER A 114 7.65 0.89 8.04
N TYR A 115 6.91 -0.07 7.51
CA TYR A 115 7.35 -0.94 6.43
C TYR A 115 6.28 -0.96 5.35
N ILE A 116 6.69 -0.82 4.10
CA ILE A 116 5.84 -0.91 2.91
C ILE A 116 6.57 -1.65 1.79
N GLY A 117 5.84 -2.31 0.89
CA GLY A 117 6.43 -3.02 -0.25
C GLY A 117 5.47 -3.99 -0.90
N GLY A 118 6.00 -4.96 -1.66
CA GLY A 118 5.21 -6.01 -2.31
C GLY A 118 4.94 -7.24 -1.42
N ILE A 119 5.79 -7.50 -0.42
CA ILE A 119 5.71 -8.69 0.42
C ILE A 119 4.55 -8.60 1.44
N ASP A 120 3.61 -9.55 1.36
CA ASP A 120 2.59 -9.82 2.39
C ASP A 120 3.13 -10.73 3.50
N LEU A 121 2.57 -10.61 4.71
CA LEU A 121 2.87 -11.49 5.86
C LEU A 121 1.97 -12.74 5.84
N CYS A 122 2.05 -13.51 4.76
CA CYS A 122 1.26 -14.72 4.54
C CYS A 122 2.17 -15.91 4.17
N ASP A 123 1.54 -17.04 3.85
CA ASP A 123 2.26 -18.21 3.38
C ASP A 123 2.93 -17.93 2.03
N GLY A 124 4.20 -18.33 1.91
CA GLY A 124 4.93 -18.35 0.64
C GLY A 124 4.90 -19.74 -0.02
N GLY A 125 5.03 -19.77 -1.35
CA GLY A 125 5.02 -21.03 -2.11
C GLY A 125 6.31 -21.87 -1.93
N PRO A 126 6.22 -23.21 -1.73
CA PRO A 126 7.39 -24.07 -1.58
C PRO A 126 8.11 -24.42 -2.90
N ARG A 127 7.62 -24.00 -4.07
CA ARG A 127 8.10 -24.46 -5.40
C ARG A 127 8.45 -23.38 -6.41
N GLU A 128 7.92 -22.16 -6.26
CA GLU A 128 8.24 -21.03 -7.13
C GLU A 128 9.04 -19.99 -6.32
N PRO A 129 10.27 -19.65 -6.75
CA PRO A 129 11.03 -18.58 -6.11
C PRO A 129 10.24 -17.28 -6.10
N TRP A 130 10.13 -16.64 -4.92
CA TRP A 130 9.45 -15.37 -4.76
C TRP A 130 10.46 -14.22 -4.81
N HIS A 131 10.51 -13.49 -5.92
CA HIS A 131 11.32 -12.29 -6.08
C HIS A 131 10.45 -11.05 -5.83
N ASP A 132 10.82 -10.24 -4.84
CA ASP A 132 10.02 -9.09 -4.38
C ASP A 132 10.88 -8.05 -3.65
N ILE A 133 10.36 -6.83 -3.50
CA ILE A 133 11.04 -5.68 -2.90
C ILE A 133 10.19 -5.12 -1.75
N HIS A 134 10.85 -4.79 -0.63
CA HIS A 134 10.23 -4.16 0.54
C HIS A 134 11.17 -3.13 1.15
N CYS A 135 10.63 -2.10 1.81
CA CYS A 135 11.44 -1.09 2.49
C CYS A 135 11.00 -0.86 3.94
N ARG A 136 11.96 -0.40 4.75
CA ARG A 136 11.73 0.15 6.09
C ARG A 136 11.89 1.65 6.01
N ILE A 137 10.94 2.39 6.56
CA ILE A 137 10.89 3.85 6.59
C ILE A 137 11.08 4.31 8.04
N GLU A 138 11.96 5.29 8.21
CA GLU A 138 12.27 5.92 9.48
C GLU A 138 12.20 7.44 9.32
N GLY A 139 11.98 8.15 10.43
CA GLY A 139 11.83 9.60 10.42
C GLY A 139 10.40 10.04 10.11
N PRO A 140 10.19 11.29 9.65
CA PRO A 140 8.85 11.85 9.49
C PRO A 140 7.94 11.04 8.57
N ALA A 141 8.47 10.47 7.49
CA ALA A 141 7.67 9.69 6.54
C ALA A 141 7.05 8.40 7.13
N ALA A 142 7.55 7.89 8.26
CA ALA A 142 6.89 6.79 8.97
C ALA A 142 5.51 7.21 9.54
N TRP A 143 5.37 8.48 9.91
CA TRP A 143 4.10 9.04 10.39
C TRP A 143 3.07 9.16 9.27
N ASP A 144 3.49 9.42 8.03
CA ASP A 144 2.58 9.46 6.88
C ASP A 144 1.96 8.08 6.60
N VAL A 145 2.73 7.00 6.82
CA VAL A 145 2.22 5.63 6.72
C VAL A 145 1.26 5.30 7.85
N LEU A 146 1.53 5.78 9.08
CA LEU A 146 0.58 5.67 10.18
C LEU A 146 -0.71 6.43 9.89
N PHE A 147 -0.59 7.66 9.38
CA PHE A 147 -1.74 8.50 9.04
C PHE A 147 -2.64 7.81 8.00
N ASN A 148 -2.08 7.18 6.96
CA ASN A 148 -2.82 6.30 6.04
C ASN A 148 -3.62 5.22 6.78
N PHE A 149 -2.96 4.49 7.70
CA PHE A 149 -3.62 3.44 8.46
C PHE A 149 -4.76 3.98 9.32
N GLU A 150 -4.55 5.11 10.01
CA GLU A 150 -5.58 5.74 10.82
C GLU A 150 -6.78 6.22 10.00
N GLN A 151 -6.54 6.81 8.82
CA GLN A 151 -7.60 7.23 7.91
C GLN A 151 -8.47 6.04 7.49
N ARG A 152 -7.85 4.91 7.17
CA ARG A 152 -8.55 3.66 6.82
C ARG A 152 -9.28 3.08 8.02
N TRP A 153 -8.65 3.06 9.20
CA TRP A 153 -9.26 2.55 10.42
C TRP A 153 -10.49 3.37 10.82
N ARG A 154 -10.42 4.71 10.76
CA ARG A 154 -11.58 5.57 11.03
C ARG A 154 -12.72 5.35 10.03
N LYS A 155 -12.41 4.95 8.80
CA LYS A 155 -13.41 4.69 7.76
C LYS A 155 -14.03 3.29 7.86
N GLN A 156 -13.22 2.26 8.14
CA GLN A 156 -13.59 0.85 7.96
C GLN A 156 -13.24 -0.07 9.15
N GLY A 157 -12.50 0.42 10.16
CA GLY A 157 -12.04 -0.36 11.32
C GLY A 157 -13.11 -0.61 12.40
N GLY A 158 -14.22 0.13 12.36
CA GLY A 158 -15.43 -0.11 13.15
C GLY A 158 -15.38 0.31 14.64
N LYS A 159 -14.25 0.10 15.34
CA LYS A 159 -14.10 0.49 16.77
C LYS A 159 -13.15 1.67 16.93
N ASP A 160 -13.43 2.55 17.88
CA ASP A 160 -12.51 3.64 18.24
C ASP A 160 -11.40 3.13 19.16
N LEU A 161 -10.33 2.61 18.55
CA LEU A 161 -9.19 1.96 19.23
C LEU A 161 -7.84 2.56 18.85
N LEU A 162 -7.85 3.61 18.01
CA LEU A 162 -6.64 4.31 17.65
C LEU A 162 -6.08 5.00 18.89
N ILE A 163 -4.75 4.95 19.03
CA ILE A 163 -4.06 5.66 20.09
C ILE A 163 -3.97 7.12 19.68
N ASP A 164 -4.45 8.03 20.52
CA ASP A 164 -4.14 9.45 20.34
C ASP A 164 -2.67 9.67 20.73
N LEU A 165 -1.81 9.90 19.75
CA LEU A 165 -0.38 10.06 19.96
C LEU A 165 -0.04 11.29 20.81
N ARG A 166 -0.99 12.24 20.96
CA ARG A 166 -0.85 13.37 21.90
C ARG A 166 -0.87 12.90 23.35
N ASP A 167 -1.64 11.86 23.67
CA ASP A 167 -1.76 11.32 25.02
C ASP A 167 -0.49 10.57 25.46
N ILE A 168 0.35 10.15 24.50
CA ILE A 168 1.61 9.45 24.75
C ILE A 168 2.82 10.20 24.21
N GLY A 169 2.74 11.53 24.06
CA GLY A 169 3.82 12.37 23.53
C GLY A 169 5.10 12.38 24.37
N ASP A 170 4.99 12.04 25.67
CA ASP A 170 6.16 11.85 26.55
C ASP A 170 6.93 10.56 26.21
N ILE A 171 6.25 9.57 25.62
CA ILE A 171 6.83 8.27 25.24
C ILE A 171 7.22 8.27 23.76
N ILE A 172 6.32 8.65 22.86
CA ILE A 172 6.56 8.66 21.42
C ILE A 172 6.95 10.07 20.97
N ILE A 173 8.14 10.21 20.40
CA ILE A 173 8.62 11.50 19.89
C ILE A 173 7.77 11.95 18.69
N PRO A 174 7.54 13.27 18.50
CA PRO A 174 6.86 13.78 17.31
C PRO A 174 7.65 13.44 16.03
N PRO A 175 7.06 13.59 14.82
CA PRO A 175 7.76 13.38 13.56
C PRO A 175 9.11 14.11 13.54
N SER A 176 10.20 13.34 13.62
CA SER A 176 11.55 13.87 13.81
C SER A 176 12.53 13.17 12.87
N PRO A 177 13.50 13.90 12.27
CA PRO A 177 14.59 13.28 11.53
C PRO A 177 15.38 12.30 12.39
N VAL A 178 15.86 11.21 11.77
CA VAL A 178 16.74 10.22 12.42
C VAL A 178 18.23 10.46 12.16
N MET A 179 18.53 11.39 11.24
CA MET A 179 19.88 11.79 10.86
C MET A 179 19.93 13.32 10.73
N TYR A 180 21.15 13.88 10.78
CA TYR A 180 21.35 15.29 10.52
C TYR A 180 21.14 15.62 9.04
N PRO A 181 20.68 16.83 8.68
CA PRO A 181 20.44 17.21 7.29
C PRO A 181 21.68 17.12 6.38
N ASP A 182 22.87 17.32 6.94
CA ASP A 182 24.14 17.28 6.20
C ASP A 182 24.77 15.88 6.15
N ASP A 183 24.12 14.87 6.73
CA ASP A 183 24.55 13.49 6.66
C ASP A 183 24.33 12.94 5.23
N HIS A 184 25.37 12.36 4.64
CA HIS A 184 25.31 11.82 3.27
C HIS A 184 24.40 10.60 3.15
N ASP A 185 24.09 9.93 4.27
CA ASP A 185 23.19 8.78 4.30
C ASP A 185 21.71 9.19 4.52
N THR A 186 21.41 10.50 4.55
CA THR A 186 20.05 11.01 4.74
C THR A 186 19.14 10.80 3.52
N TRP A 187 17.83 10.67 3.76
CA TRP A 187 16.83 10.42 2.73
C TRP A 187 15.71 11.45 2.78
N ASN A 188 15.37 12.02 1.63
CA ASN A 188 14.11 12.72 1.43
C ASN A 188 13.08 11.73 0.90
N VAL A 189 12.04 11.46 1.70
CA VAL A 189 11.00 10.47 1.40
C VAL A 189 9.65 11.15 1.33
N GLN A 190 8.85 10.80 0.33
CA GLN A 190 7.46 11.20 0.20
C GLN A 190 6.61 9.93 0.00
N VAL A 191 5.54 9.80 0.77
CA VAL A 191 4.59 8.68 0.67
C VAL A 191 3.51 9.01 -0.35
N PHE A 192 3.18 8.03 -1.19
CA PHE A 192 2.16 8.15 -2.24
C PHE A 192 1.13 7.02 -2.10
N GLN A 193 -0.09 7.26 -2.57
CA GLN A 193 -1.20 6.33 -2.43
C GLN A 193 -2.06 6.24 -3.71
N SER A 194 -2.84 5.16 -3.76
CA SER A 194 -4.00 4.99 -4.64
C SER A 194 -5.16 4.58 -3.77
N ILE A 195 -6.00 5.53 -3.39
CA ILE A 195 -7.09 5.34 -2.41
C ILE A 195 -8.20 6.37 -2.67
N ASP A 196 -9.42 6.10 -2.22
CA ASP A 196 -10.53 7.04 -2.35
C ASP A 196 -11.23 7.29 -1.01
N GLY A 197 -12.15 8.27 -1.00
CA GLY A 197 -12.96 8.63 0.17
C GLY A 197 -13.90 7.52 0.65
N GLY A 198 -14.09 6.45 -0.13
CA GLY A 198 -14.80 5.24 0.29
C GLY A 198 -13.96 4.36 1.21
N ALA A 199 -12.63 4.41 1.06
CA ALA A 199 -11.65 3.62 1.82
C ALA A 199 -10.91 4.42 2.90
N ALA A 200 -10.85 5.75 2.81
CA ALA A 200 -10.15 6.62 3.76
C ALA A 200 -11.03 7.77 4.26
N PHE A 201 -10.92 8.07 5.55
CA PHE A 201 -11.55 9.24 6.17
C PHE A 201 -10.66 10.49 6.03
N GLY A 202 -11.29 11.68 6.01
CA GLY A 202 -10.59 12.95 6.17
C GLY A 202 -10.05 13.60 4.89
N PHE A 203 -10.47 13.13 3.71
CA PHE A 203 -10.23 13.89 2.47
C PHE A 203 -11.01 15.22 2.46
N PRO A 204 -10.44 16.28 1.87
CA PRO A 204 -11.12 17.58 1.78
C PRO A 204 -12.38 17.47 0.92
N ASN A 205 -13.49 18.02 1.38
CA ASN A 205 -14.76 17.98 0.63
C ASN A 205 -14.86 19.09 -0.43
N ALA A 206 -14.12 20.20 -0.25
CA ALA A 206 -14.15 21.32 -1.16
C ALA A 206 -13.30 21.02 -2.42
N PRO A 207 -13.84 21.21 -3.65
CA PRO A 207 -13.09 20.92 -4.88
C PRO A 207 -11.76 21.66 -5.01
N GLU A 208 -11.67 22.90 -4.50
CA GLU A 208 -10.44 23.69 -4.54
C GLU A 208 -9.35 23.10 -3.62
N GLU A 209 -9.72 22.63 -2.43
CA GLU A 209 -8.81 21.99 -1.49
C GLU A 209 -8.36 20.62 -2.01
N ALA A 210 -9.28 19.85 -2.60
CA ALA A 210 -8.98 18.59 -3.26
C ALA A 210 -7.96 18.78 -4.40
N ALA A 211 -8.19 19.75 -5.28
CA ALA A 211 -7.27 20.06 -6.37
C ALA A 211 -5.88 20.52 -5.87
N LYS A 212 -5.83 21.33 -4.79
CA LYS A 212 -4.57 21.76 -4.16
C LYS A 212 -3.78 20.58 -3.58
N ALA A 213 -4.47 19.55 -3.09
CA ALA A 213 -3.87 18.31 -2.61
C ALA A 213 -3.54 17.31 -3.73
N GLY A 214 -3.79 17.64 -5.01
CA GLY A 214 -3.59 16.73 -6.14
C GLY A 214 -4.63 15.61 -6.24
N LEU A 215 -5.74 15.73 -5.51
CA LEU A 215 -6.84 14.77 -5.55
C LEU A 215 -7.76 15.09 -6.73
N ILE A 216 -8.39 14.05 -7.27
CA ILE A 216 -9.36 14.17 -8.36
C ILE A 216 -10.76 13.74 -7.92
N SER A 217 -11.78 14.33 -8.52
CA SER A 217 -13.15 13.86 -8.34
C SER A 217 -13.36 12.57 -9.13
N GLY A 218 -13.73 11.51 -8.42
CA GLY A 218 -14.32 10.32 -8.99
C GLY A 218 -15.81 10.49 -9.25
N LYS A 219 -16.53 9.37 -9.34
CA LYS A 219 -17.98 9.37 -9.56
C LYS A 219 -18.74 9.68 -8.26
N GLU A 220 -18.40 8.99 -7.19
CA GLU A 220 -19.01 9.19 -5.87
C GLU A 220 -18.00 9.69 -4.83
N ASN A 221 -16.72 9.40 -5.03
CA ASN A 221 -15.68 9.69 -4.06
C ASN A 221 -14.56 10.56 -4.63
N ILE A 222 -13.85 11.26 -3.75
CA ILE A 222 -12.57 11.89 -4.08
C ILE A 222 -11.49 10.80 -4.11
N ILE A 223 -10.60 10.89 -5.09
CA ILE A 223 -9.58 9.89 -5.38
C ILE A 223 -8.19 10.50 -5.24
N ASP A 224 -7.36 9.87 -4.43
CA ASP A 224 -5.91 10.01 -4.44
C ASP A 224 -5.32 9.04 -5.47
N ARG A 225 -4.53 9.58 -6.39
CA ARG A 225 -3.82 8.87 -7.46
C ARG A 225 -2.34 9.23 -7.50
N SER A 226 -1.81 9.69 -6.36
CA SER A 226 -0.47 10.23 -6.22
C SER A 226 0.62 9.21 -6.57
N ILE A 227 0.35 7.89 -6.47
CA ILE A 227 1.26 6.86 -7.02
C ILE A 227 1.47 7.06 -8.53
N GLN A 228 0.39 7.19 -9.31
CA GLN A 228 0.50 7.39 -10.76
C GLN A 228 1.26 8.68 -11.07
N ASP A 229 0.95 9.76 -10.34
CA ASP A 229 1.57 11.06 -10.57
C ASP A 229 3.06 11.08 -10.19
N ALA A 230 3.45 10.36 -9.15
CA ALA A 230 4.84 10.15 -8.77
C ALA A 230 5.61 9.38 -9.86
N TYR A 231 5.03 8.31 -10.41
CA TYR A 231 5.62 7.57 -11.54
C TYR A 231 5.81 8.47 -12.76
N ILE A 232 4.78 9.23 -13.15
CA ILE A 232 4.86 10.17 -14.28
C ILE A 232 6.00 11.17 -14.07
N ASN A 233 6.07 11.80 -12.90
CA ASN A 233 7.12 12.78 -12.60
C ASN A 233 8.52 12.16 -12.58
N ALA A 234 8.66 10.94 -12.04
CA ALA A 234 9.93 10.21 -12.03
C ALA A 234 10.42 9.88 -13.45
N ILE A 235 9.51 9.43 -14.34
CA ILE A 235 9.82 9.15 -15.73
C ILE A 235 10.20 10.44 -16.48
N ARG A 236 9.39 11.50 -16.33
CA ARG A 236 9.61 12.77 -17.04
C ARG A 236 10.95 13.42 -16.69
N ARG A 237 11.41 13.33 -15.45
CA ARG A 237 12.71 13.87 -15.01
C ARG A 237 13.91 12.98 -15.32
N ALA A 238 13.70 11.72 -15.73
CA ALA A 238 14.78 10.78 -15.98
C ALA A 238 15.70 11.27 -17.12
N LYS A 239 17.02 11.16 -16.89
CA LYS A 239 18.05 11.64 -17.83
C LYS A 239 18.91 10.55 -18.45
N HIS A 240 19.11 9.42 -17.74
CA HIS A 240 20.09 8.40 -18.12
C HIS A 240 19.47 7.02 -18.35
N PHE A 241 18.74 6.50 -17.38
CA PHE A 241 18.04 5.23 -17.53
C PHE A 241 16.86 5.12 -16.58
N ILE A 242 16.00 4.13 -16.83
CA ILE A 242 14.93 3.69 -15.94
C ILE A 242 15.04 2.17 -15.81
N TYR A 243 14.88 1.67 -14.59
CA TYR A 243 14.81 0.25 -14.27
C TYR A 243 13.48 -0.02 -13.56
N ILE A 244 12.72 -1.00 -14.05
CA ILE A 244 11.42 -1.38 -13.50
C ILE A 244 11.42 -2.89 -13.27
N GLU A 245 11.12 -3.29 -12.03
CA GLU A 245 10.61 -4.62 -11.71
C GLU A 245 9.15 -4.45 -11.31
N ASN A 246 8.23 -5.14 -11.97
CA ASN A 246 6.81 -5.07 -11.64
C ASN A 246 6.09 -6.37 -12.01
N GLN A 247 5.07 -6.73 -11.25
CA GLN A 247 4.23 -7.88 -11.56
C GLN A 247 3.43 -7.68 -12.85
N TYR A 248 3.05 -6.43 -13.15
CA TYR A 248 2.28 -6.08 -14.34
C TYR A 248 2.92 -4.92 -15.11
N LEU A 249 2.87 -5.00 -16.44
CA LEU A 249 3.23 -3.91 -17.33
C LEU A 249 2.21 -3.78 -18.46
N LEU A 250 1.08 -3.14 -18.17
CA LEU A 250 0.01 -2.87 -19.13
C LEU A 250 -0.62 -1.51 -18.86
N GLY A 251 -1.16 -0.87 -19.90
CA GLY A 251 -1.91 0.38 -19.80
C GLY A 251 -1.65 1.31 -20.97
N SER A 252 -2.05 2.57 -20.79
CA SER A 252 -2.11 3.57 -21.86
C SER A 252 -2.94 3.08 -23.07
N SER A 253 -4.07 2.42 -22.79
CA SER A 253 -4.89 1.75 -23.82
C SER A 253 -5.42 2.69 -24.88
N PHE A 254 -5.61 3.98 -24.56
CA PHE A 254 -5.96 5.03 -25.53
C PHE A 254 -4.95 5.21 -26.68
N SER A 255 -3.78 4.58 -26.60
CA SER A 255 -2.73 4.63 -27.61
C SER A 255 -2.38 3.25 -28.18
N TRP A 256 -3.24 2.26 -27.97
CA TRP A 256 -3.13 0.98 -28.63
C TRP A 256 -3.54 1.11 -30.10
N TYR A 257 -3.14 0.13 -30.91
CA TYR A 257 -3.50 0.04 -32.32
C TYR A 257 -4.00 -1.38 -32.56
N SER A 258 -5.21 -1.65 -32.07
CA SER A 258 -5.87 -2.95 -32.27
C SER A 258 -6.95 -2.82 -33.33
N ASN A 259 -6.99 -3.80 -34.26
CA ASN A 259 -8.13 -3.95 -35.17
C ASN A 259 -9.22 -4.86 -34.59
N ASP A 260 -8.91 -5.58 -33.52
CA ASP A 260 -9.77 -6.62 -32.93
C ASP A 260 -10.48 -6.14 -31.66
N ILE A 261 -10.06 -5.00 -31.11
CA ILE A 261 -10.53 -4.45 -29.84
C ILE A 261 -10.85 -2.97 -30.05
N LYS A 262 -11.92 -2.49 -29.43
CA LYS A 262 -12.19 -1.05 -29.31
C LYS A 262 -11.44 -0.52 -28.10
N ASP A 263 -10.42 0.28 -28.34
CA ASP A 263 -9.49 0.76 -27.32
C ASP A 263 -10.20 1.59 -26.22
N GLU A 264 -11.30 2.28 -26.57
CA GLU A 264 -12.12 3.04 -25.63
C GLU A 264 -12.86 2.15 -24.62
N GLU A 265 -13.09 0.88 -24.93
CA GLU A 265 -13.77 -0.07 -24.05
C GLU A 265 -12.82 -0.65 -22.98
N ILE A 266 -11.49 -0.60 -23.20
CA ILE A 266 -10.47 -1.17 -22.31
C ILE A 266 -10.27 -0.38 -21.01
N ASN A 267 -10.35 0.96 -21.07
CA ASN A 267 -10.25 1.86 -19.92
C ASN A 267 -8.97 1.75 -19.05
N ALA A 268 -7.87 1.17 -19.55
CA ALA A 268 -6.57 1.17 -18.89
C ALA A 268 -5.80 2.48 -19.16
N LEU A 269 -6.37 3.60 -18.70
CA LEU A 269 -5.97 4.96 -19.10
C LEU A 269 -4.73 5.53 -18.41
N GLN A 270 -4.13 4.78 -17.49
CA GLN A 270 -2.89 5.20 -16.83
C GLN A 270 -1.74 5.43 -17.84
N LEU A 271 -0.84 6.37 -17.55
CA LEU A 271 0.10 6.93 -18.54
C LEU A 271 1.49 6.26 -18.58
N ILE A 272 1.80 5.33 -17.69
CA ILE A 272 3.16 4.84 -17.44
C ILE A 272 3.81 4.26 -18.71
N PRO A 273 3.18 3.33 -19.47
CA PRO A 273 3.76 2.86 -20.73
C PRO A 273 3.99 3.98 -21.75
N LYS A 274 3.04 4.91 -21.88
CA LYS A 274 3.16 6.01 -22.84
C LYS A 274 4.25 7.01 -22.44
N GLU A 275 4.37 7.36 -21.16
CA GLU A 275 5.44 8.24 -20.65
C GLU A 275 6.83 7.62 -20.86
N LEU A 276 6.98 6.30 -20.66
CA LEU A 276 8.23 5.61 -20.94
C LEU A 276 8.62 5.70 -22.42
N SER A 277 7.67 5.39 -23.33
CA SER A 277 7.94 5.47 -24.78
C SER A 277 8.22 6.90 -25.24
N LEU A 278 7.46 7.89 -24.78
CA LEU A 278 7.70 9.30 -25.11
C LEU A 278 9.03 9.82 -24.55
N LYS A 279 9.43 9.37 -23.36
CA LYS A 279 10.76 9.67 -22.81
C LYS A 279 11.87 9.13 -23.71
N ILE A 280 11.76 7.87 -24.15
CA ILE A 280 12.73 7.27 -25.08
C ILE A 280 12.79 8.07 -26.39
N VAL A 281 11.64 8.37 -27.00
CA VAL A 281 11.56 9.18 -28.23
C VAL A 281 12.26 10.52 -28.06
N SER A 282 11.96 11.25 -26.98
CA SER A 282 12.59 12.56 -26.72
C SER A 282 14.12 12.49 -26.61
N LYS A 283 14.67 11.36 -26.13
CA LYS A 283 16.12 11.14 -26.00
C LYS A 283 16.75 10.76 -27.33
N ILE A 284 16.05 9.97 -28.15
CA ILE A 284 16.45 9.67 -29.53
C ILE A 284 16.52 10.96 -30.35
N GLU A 285 15.48 11.78 -30.30
CA GLU A 285 15.41 13.07 -31.02
C GLU A 285 16.52 14.04 -30.61
N ALA A 286 16.90 14.03 -29.33
CA ALA A 286 18.01 14.83 -28.81
C ALA A 286 19.40 14.24 -29.09
N GLY A 287 19.49 13.02 -29.64
CA GLY A 287 20.78 12.31 -29.82
C GLY A 287 21.44 11.90 -28.50
N GLU A 288 20.67 11.75 -27.42
CA GLU A 288 21.16 11.43 -26.08
C GLU A 288 21.00 9.94 -25.76
N ARG A 289 22.02 9.35 -25.12
CA ARG A 289 21.92 7.95 -24.66
C ARG A 289 20.91 7.84 -23.52
N PHE A 290 19.91 6.98 -23.70
CA PHE A 290 18.93 6.64 -22.67
C PHE A 290 18.53 5.17 -22.77
N THR A 291 18.25 4.51 -21.65
CA THR A 291 17.85 3.08 -21.66
C THR A 291 16.75 2.80 -20.66
N VAL A 292 15.78 1.97 -21.04
CA VAL A 292 14.73 1.47 -20.15
C VAL A 292 14.84 -0.04 -20.08
N TYR A 293 14.93 -0.57 -18.87
CA TYR A 293 14.96 -1.99 -18.58
C TYR A 293 13.70 -2.35 -17.80
N VAL A 294 12.99 -3.39 -18.23
CA VAL A 294 11.78 -3.84 -17.56
C VAL A 294 11.84 -5.34 -17.32
N VAL A 295 11.59 -5.75 -16.09
CA VAL A 295 11.48 -7.13 -15.64
C VAL A 295 10.04 -7.36 -15.21
N VAL A 296 9.40 -8.35 -15.84
CA VAL A 296 8.05 -8.84 -15.52
C VAL A 296 8.10 -10.35 -15.34
N PRO A 297 7.18 -10.95 -14.57
CA PRO A 297 7.05 -12.40 -14.52
C PRO A 297 6.77 -12.97 -15.92
N MET A 298 7.18 -14.22 -16.13
CA MET A 298 6.99 -14.96 -17.39
C MET A 298 5.53 -15.36 -17.62
#